data_AF-A0A2T3WBZ5-F1
#
_entry.id   AF-A0A2T3WBZ5-F1
#
_cell.length_a   1.000
_cell.length_b   1.000
_cell.length_c   1.000
_cell.angle_alpha   90.00
_cell.angle_beta   90.00
_cell.angle_gamma   90.00
#
_symmetry.space_group_name_H-M   'P 1'
#
loop_
_entity.id
_entity.type
_entity.pdbx_description
1 polymer ?
#
loop_
_entity_poly.entity_id
_entity_poly.type
_entity_poly.pdbx_seq_one_letter_code
_entity_poly.pdbx_strand_id
1 'polypeptide(L)' 'MRGGQLSRTALRGALLDGADLRGCDLRAVRLGAAELQGVTVEPIRLLDLAHLLGVRVAAVEG' A
#
# COMPACT_ATOMS: atom_id res chain seq x y z
N MET A 1 4.09 7.64 11.79
CA MET A 1 4.94 8.58 11.03
C MET A 1 4.02 9.41 10.16
N ARG A 2 3.97 10.74 10.31
CA ARG A 2 3.06 11.59 9.51
C ARG A 2 3.80 12.10 8.28
N GLY A 3 3.42 11.63 7.08
CA GLY A 3 3.86 12.19 5.80
C GLY A 3 5.26 11.76 5.33
N GLY A 4 5.58 10.47 5.42
CA GLY A 4 6.84 9.94 4.86
C GLY A 4 6.76 9.74 3.36
N GLN A 5 7.70 10.30 2.60
CA GLN A 5 7.93 9.90 1.20
C GLN A 5 8.55 8.49 1.21
N LEU A 6 7.70 7.47 1.15
CA LEU A 6 8.12 6.07 1.03
C LEU A 6 8.39 5.66 -0.43
N SER A 7 8.31 6.61 -1.37
CA SER A 7 8.53 6.33 -2.78
C SER A 7 9.94 5.74 -2.96
N ARG A 8 9.98 4.47 -3.39
CA ARG A 8 11.20 3.64 -3.62
C ARG A 8 11.81 2.95 -2.39
N THR A 9 11.13 2.88 -1.25
CA THR A 9 11.62 2.08 -0.12
C THR A 9 11.29 0.59 -0.34
N ALA A 10 12.29 -0.29 -0.18
CA ALA A 10 12.07 -1.72 -0.10
C ALA A 10 11.68 -2.06 1.35
N LEU A 11 10.39 -2.30 1.58
CA LEU A 11 9.84 -2.61 2.90
C LEU A 11 9.50 -4.10 3.04
N ARG A 12 10.04 -4.95 2.16
CA ARG A 12 9.85 -6.40 2.21
C ARG A 12 10.48 -6.95 3.49
N GLY A 13 9.67 -7.59 4.33
CA GLY A 13 10.05 -8.04 5.67
C GLY A 13 10.01 -6.96 6.77
N ALA A 14 9.57 -5.73 6.47
CA ALA A 14 9.32 -4.73 7.50
C ALA A 14 8.02 -5.06 8.24
N LEU A 15 8.04 -4.98 9.58
CA LEU A 15 6.82 -5.05 10.38
C LEU A 15 6.07 -3.72 10.25
N LEU A 16 5.07 -3.70 9.37
CA LEU A 16 4.16 -2.57 9.19
C LEU A 16 2.79 -2.83 9.85
N ASP A 17 2.68 -3.86 10.68
CA ASP A 17 1.44 -4.18 11.38
C ASP A 17 0.97 -2.98 12.21
N GLY A 18 -0.25 -2.52 11.93
CA GLY A 18 -0.83 -1.33 12.56
C GLY A 18 -0.24 0.02 12.08
N ALA A 19 0.58 0.05 11.03
CA ALA A 19 1.17 1.29 10.53
C ALA A 19 0.12 2.21 9.88
N ASP A 20 0.20 3.50 10.19
CA ASP A 20 -0.55 4.55 9.51
C ASP A 20 0.28 5.10 8.33
N LEU A 21 -0.13 4.77 7.11
CA LEU A 21 0.50 5.20 5.86
C LEU A 21 -0.31 6.28 5.13
N ARG A 22 -1.28 6.91 5.81
CA ARG A 22 -2.04 8.03 5.21
C ARG A 22 -1.09 9.17 4.82
N GLY A 23 -1.35 9.80 3.68
CA GLY A 23 -0.48 10.81 3.07
C GLY A 23 0.86 10.31 2.50
N CYS A 24 1.18 9.02 2.58
CA CYS A 24 2.38 8.46 1.95
C CYS A 24 2.15 8.17 0.47
N ASP A 25 3.18 8.37 -0.35
CA ASP A 25 3.18 7.95 -1.76
C ASP A 25 3.65 6.48 -1.86
N LEU A 26 2.72 5.59 -2.20
CA LEU A 26 2.95 4.14 -2.23
C LEU A 26 3.31 3.61 -3.63
N ARG A 27 3.28 4.46 -4.67
CA ARG A 27 3.37 4.04 -6.09
C ARG A 27 4.66 3.29 -6.47
N ALA A 28 5.72 3.42 -5.68
CA ALA A 28 7.02 2.79 -5.92
C ALA A 28 7.50 1.90 -4.76
N VAL A 29 6.64 1.59 -3.79
CA VAL A 29 7.02 0.74 -2.66
C VAL A 29 6.92 -0.72 -3.09
N ARG A 30 7.94 -1.53 -2.77
CA ARG A 30 7.85 -2.99 -2.93
C ARG A 30 7.41 -3.61 -1.60
N LEU A 31 6.12 -3.93 -1.49
CA LEU A 31 5.50 -4.62 -0.36
C LEU A 31 4.90 -5.95 -0.84
N GLY A 32 4.86 -6.94 0.03
CA GLY A 32 4.02 -8.13 -0.14
C GLY A 32 2.70 -7.98 0.64
N ALA A 33 1.80 -8.95 0.47
CA ALA A 33 0.53 -8.98 1.19
C ALA A 33 0.71 -9.12 2.71
N ALA A 34 1.74 -9.83 3.15
CA ALA A 34 2.03 -10.03 4.58
C ALA A 34 2.40 -8.72 5.29
N GLU A 35 3.12 -7.84 4.61
CA GLU A 35 3.51 -6.53 5.14
C GLU A 35 2.38 -5.50 5.12
N LEU A 36 1.21 -5.81 4.54
CA LEU A 36 0.05 -4.91 4.53
C LEU A 36 -1.00 -5.25 5.60
N GLN A 37 -0.76 -6.27 6.40
CA GLN A 37 -1.65 -6.63 7.50
C GLN A 37 -1.77 -5.47 8.50
N GLY A 38 -3.00 -5.09 8.86
CA GLY A 38 -3.25 -4.02 9.85
C GLY A 38 -2.91 -2.59 9.41
N VAL A 39 -2.42 -2.40 8.18
CA VAL A 39 -2.04 -1.08 7.68
C VAL A 39 -3.27 -0.22 7.40
N THR A 40 -3.20 1.06 7.81
CA THR A 40 -4.21 2.07 7.47
C THR A 40 -3.74 2.91 6.28
N VAL A 41 -4.53 2.94 5.21
CA VAL A 41 -4.32 3.79 4.02
C VAL A 41 -5.53 4.67 3.73
N GLU A 42 -5.33 5.69 2.90
CA GLU A 42 -6.43 6.48 2.36
C GLU A 42 -7.21 5.67 1.30
N PRO A 43 -8.54 5.87 1.16
CA PRO A 43 -9.33 5.17 0.16
C PRO A 43 -8.79 5.30 -1.27
N ILE A 44 -8.27 6.49 -1.62
CA ILE A 44 -7.69 6.76 -2.94
C ILE A 44 -6.42 5.95 -3.22
N ARG A 45 -5.73 5.47 -2.18
CA ARG A 45 -4.51 4.65 -2.28
C ARG A 45 -4.81 3.15 -2.39
N LEU A 46 -6.07 2.74 -2.25
CA LEU A 46 -6.45 1.33 -2.34
C LEU A 46 -6.14 0.72 -3.72
N LEU A 47 -6.31 1.51 -4.79
CA LEU A 47 -5.97 1.08 -6.16
C LEU A 47 -4.46 0.88 -6.34
N ASP A 48 -3.63 1.71 -5.71
CA ASP A 48 -2.18 1.55 -5.72
C ASP A 48 -1.79 0.21 -5.08
N LEU A 49 -2.41 -0.14 -3.94
CA LEU A 49 -2.18 -1.43 -3.28
C LEU A 49 -2.60 -2.62 -4.14
N ALA A 50 -3.76 -2.54 -4.82
CA ALA A 50 -4.19 -3.59 -5.72
C ALA A 50 -3.15 -3.84 -6.83
N HIS A 51 -2.60 -2.77 -7.41
CA HIS A 51 -1.55 -2.86 -8.42
C HIS A 51 -0.26 -3.49 -7.87
N LEU A 52 0.17 -3.09 -6.67
CA LEU A 52 1.36 -3.66 -5.99
C LEU A 52 1.22 -5.16 -5.70
N LEU A 53 0.01 -5.61 -5.39
CA LEU A 53 -0.30 -7.01 -5.11
C LEU A 53 -0.56 -7.84 -6.37
N GLY A 54 -0.45 -7.23 -7.57
CA GLY A 54 -0.76 -7.90 -8.83
C GLY A 54 -2.26 -8.17 -9.04
N VAL A 55 -3.11 -7.51 -8.26
CA VAL A 55 -4.57 -7.61 -8.37
C VAL A 55 -5.05 -6.68 -9.47
N ARG A 56 -5.79 -7.24 -10.44
CA ARG A 56 -6.47 -6.46 -11.48
C ARG A 56 -7.84 -6.03 -10.96
N VAL A 57 -8.06 -4.71 -10.91
CA VAL A 57 -9.38 -4.14 -10.64
C VAL A 57 -10.10 -3.94 -11.97
N ALA A 58 -11.25 -4.59 -12.14
CA ALA A 58 -12.13 -4.41 -13.28
C ALA A 58 -13.49 -3.92 -12.78
N ALA A 59 -14.13 -3.03 -13.54
CA ALA A 59 -15.53 -2.71 -13.30
C ALA A 59 -16.36 -3.97 -13.58
N VAL A 60 -17.26 -4.31 -12.67
CA VAL A 60 -18.29 -5.31 -12.95
C VAL A 60 -19.38 -4.56 -13.71
N GLU A 61 -19.47 -4.78 -15.02
CA GLU A 61 -20.63 -4.32 -15.78
C GLU A 61 -21.83 -5.20 -15.39
N GLY A 62 -22.92 -4.57 -14.96
CA GLY A 62 -24.16 -5.23 -14.56
C GLY A 62 -25.12 -5.40 -15.72
#